data_AF-A0A4J1PQR6-F1
#
_entry.id   AF-A0A4J1PQR6-F1
#
_cell.length_a   1.000
_cell.length_b   1.000
_cell.length_c   1.000
_cell.angle_alpha   90.00
_cell.angle_beta   90.00
_cell.angle_gamma   90.00
#
_symmetry.space_group_name_H-M   'P 1'
#
loop_
_entity.id
_entity.type
_entity.pdbx_description
1 polymer ?
#
loop_
_entity_poly.entity_id
_entity_poly.type
_entity_poly.pdbx_seq_one_letter_code
_entity_poly.pdbx_strand_id
1 'polypeptide(L)' 'MNYEASKQLTDTRFKLLVGVQRTTFKEMLAGLKTAYQKSRTSW' A
#
# COMPACT_ATOMS: atom_id res chain seq x y z
N MET A 1 -15.07 0.08 -9.38
CA MET A 1 -14.22 -0.14 -8.18
C MET A 1 -14.91 -1.22 -7.35
N ASN A 2 -14.49 -2.49 -7.47
CA ASN A 2 -15.15 -3.61 -6.80
C ASN A 2 -14.58 -3.76 -5.38
N TYR A 3 -15.25 -3.13 -4.42
CA TYR A 3 -14.83 -3.09 -3.01
C TYR A 3 -14.66 -4.50 -2.43
N GLU A 4 -15.55 -5.43 -2.78
CA GLU A 4 -15.52 -6.82 -2.29
C GLU A 4 -14.35 -7.62 -2.85
N ALA A 5 -14.03 -7.48 -4.14
CA ALA A 5 -12.85 -8.11 -4.74
C ALA A 5 -11.54 -7.52 -4.18
N SER A 6 -11.51 -6.21 -3.92
CA SER A 6 -10.36 -5.55 -3.27
C SER A 6 -10.18 -6.01 -1.82
N LYS A 7 -11.25 -6.29 -1.09
CA LYS A 7 -11.27 -6.72 0.32
C LYS A 7 -10.66 -8.11 0.52
N GLN A 8 -10.88 -9.05 -0.40
CA GLN A 8 -10.25 -10.38 -0.35
C GLN A 8 -8.75 -10.35 -0.67
N LEU A 9 -8.30 -9.44 -1.53
CA LEU A 9 -6.87 -9.24 -1.81
C LEU A 9 -6.13 -8.62 -0.60
N THR A 10 -6.83 -7.90 0.28
CA THR A 10 -6.23 -7.10 1.36
C THR A 10 -5.90 -7.87 2.62
N ASP A 11 -6.39 -9.10 2.80
CA ASP A 11 -6.17 -9.79 4.07
C ASP A 11 -5.01 -10.79 3.96
N THR A 12 -5.11 -11.85 3.15
CA THR A 12 -4.06 -12.89 3.15
C THR A 12 -2.85 -12.53 2.31
N ARG A 13 -3.04 -12.03 1.08
CA ARG A 13 -1.93 -11.69 0.17
C ARG A 13 -1.18 -10.45 0.62
N PHE A 14 -1.91 -9.47 1.14
CA PHE A 14 -1.31 -8.29 1.76
C PHE A 14 -0.59 -8.64 3.06
N LYS A 15 -1.14 -9.49 3.95
CA LYS A 15 -0.41 -9.97 5.14
C LYS A 15 0.85 -10.76 4.79
N LEU A 16 0.83 -11.55 3.71
CA LEU A 16 2.02 -12.22 3.18
C LEU A 16 3.05 -11.20 2.68
N LEU A 17 2.64 -10.21 1.88
CA LEU A 17 3.51 -9.12 1.42
C LEU A 17 4.11 -8.29 2.57
N VAL A 18 3.30 -7.96 3.57
CA VAL A 18 3.71 -7.19 4.76
C VAL A 18 4.59 -8.05 5.68
N GLY A 19 4.32 -9.34 5.78
CA GLY A 19 5.05 -10.31 6.60
C GLY A 19 6.40 -10.71 6.02
N VAL A 20 6.56 -10.71 4.69
CA VAL A 20 7.79 -11.11 3.99
C VAL A 20 8.97 -10.18 4.30
N GLN A 21 8.76 -8.90 4.59
CA GLN A 21 9.80 -8.02 5.16
C GLN A 21 9.15 -6.71 5.67
N ARG A 22 8.89 -6.66 6.97
CA ARG A 22 8.27 -5.50 7.64
C ARG A 22 9.02 -4.18 7.41
N THR A 23 10.33 -4.25 7.18
CA THR A 23 11.19 -3.11 6.80
C THR A 23 10.92 -2.65 5.37
N THR A 24 10.97 -3.56 4.40
CA THR A 24 10.69 -3.28 2.98
C THR A 24 9.27 -2.76 2.77
N PHE A 25 8.29 -3.29 3.52
CA PHE A 25 6.93 -2.77 3.47
C PHE A 25 6.82 -1.33 3.99
N LYS A 26 7.55 -0.97 5.06
CA LYS A 26 7.59 0.40 5.58
C LYS A 26 8.21 1.37 4.57
N GLU A 27 9.28 0.96 3.90
CA GLU A 27 9.94 1.76 2.85
C GLU A 27 9.03 1.96 1.64
N MET A 28 8.36 0.90 1.17
CA MET A 28 7.37 0.99 0.09
C MET A 28 6.20 1.90 0.47
N LEU A 29 5.68 1.78 1.70
CA LEU A 29 4.58 2.62 2.19
C LEU A 29 5.01 4.09 2.32
N ALA A 30 6.24 4.36 2.73
CA ALA A 30 6.79 5.71 2.78
C ALA A 30 6.87 6.31 1.37
N GLY A 31 7.40 5.57 0.39
CA GLY A 31 7.45 6.01 -1.00
C GLY A 31 6.06 6.31 -1.58
N LEU A 32 5.07 5.46 -1.30
CA LEU A 32 3.70 5.67 -1.76
C LEU A 32 3.07 6.93 -1.16
N LYS A 33 3.27 7.19 0.14
CA LYS A 33 2.80 8.41 0.80
C LYS A 33 3.41 9.67 0.20
N THR A 34 4.73 9.67 -0.03
CA THR A 34 5.43 10.80 -0.64
C THR A 34 4.93 11.09 -2.05
N ALA A 35 4.75 10.06 -2.89
CA ALA A 35 4.23 10.22 -4.24
C ALA A 35 2.80 10.79 -4.24
N TYR A 36 1.94 10.26 -3.36
CA TYR A 36 0.57 10.75 -3.21
C TYR A 36 0.52 12.20 -2.73
N GLN A 37 1.30 12.57 -1.72
CA GLN A 37 1.38 13.96 -1.25
C GLN A 37 1.87 14.90 -2.34
N LYS A 38 2.88 14.49 -3.13
CA LYS A 38 3.39 15.28 -4.25
C LYS A 38 2.34 15.51 -5.34
N SER A 39 1.52 14.50 -5.65
CA SER A 39 0.39 14.67 -6.58
C SER A 39 -0.74 15.56 -6.05
N ARG A 40 -0.77 15.80 -4.73
CA ARG A 40 -1.82 16.57 -4.06
C ARG A 40 -1.42 18.01 -3.79
N THR A 41 -0.12 18.32 -3.75
CA THR A 41 0.41 19.68 -3.61
C THR A 41 0.75 20.35 -4.94
N SER A 42 0.72 19.62 -6.06
CA SER A 42 0.72 20.20 -7.41
C SER A 42 -0.72 20.53 -7.84
N TRP A 43 -1.28 21.61 -7.29
CA TRP A 43 -2.45 22.32 -7.82
C TRP A 43 -2.05 23.77 -8.07
#